data_AF-A0A939GGN6-F1
#
_entry.id   AF-A0A939GGN6-F1
#
_cell.length_a   1.000
_cell.length_b   1.000
_cell.length_c   1.000
_cell.angle_alpha   90.00
_cell.angle_beta   90.00
_cell.angle_gamma   90.00
#
_symmetry.space_group_name_H-M   'P 1'
#
loop_
_entity.id
_entity.type
_entity.pdbx_description
1 polymer ?
#
loop_
_entity_poly.entity_id
_entity_poly.type
_entity_poly.pdbx_seq_one_letter_code
_entity_poly.pdbx_strand_id
1 'polypeptide(L)'
;MIVTIDPYRIELARRLGLLRNQFDLSQRDFQEPLNLGQNVIYRAEKDLSMSVEALLALALYYVQQCDINPDWLFNPDNTDIPQLNTQAVRNRRKVQIFDKMVEEMRVAELVEQA
;
A
#
# COMPACT_ATOMS: atom_id res chain seq x y z
N MET A 1 -18.16 -1.43 -26.23
CA MET A 1 -16.74 -1.84 -26.24
C MET A 1 -16.24 -1.72 -24.81
N ILE A 2 -15.56 -2.77 -24.36
CA ILE A 2 -15.32 -3.13 -22.97
C ILE A 2 -14.56 -2.00 -22.25
N VAL A 3 -15.03 -1.62 -21.06
CA VAL A 3 -14.34 -0.68 -20.18
C VAL A 3 -12.95 -1.26 -19.93
N THR A 4 -11.92 -0.68 -20.51
CA THR A 4 -10.52 -1.00 -20.21
C THR A 4 -10.27 -0.57 -18.77
N ILE A 5 -10.58 -1.46 -17.84
CA ILE A 5 -10.08 -1.36 -16.48
C ILE A 5 -8.56 -1.47 -16.63
N ASP A 6 -7.86 -0.41 -16.23
CA ASP A 6 -6.41 -0.34 -16.27
C ASP A 6 -5.80 -1.62 -15.67
N PRO A 7 -5.03 -2.41 -16.44
CA PRO A 7 -4.43 -3.66 -15.96
C PRO A 7 -3.63 -3.46 -14.67
N TYR A 8 -3.00 -2.29 -14.51
CA TYR A 8 -2.25 -1.95 -13.31
C TYR A 8 -3.16 -1.77 -12.09
N ARG A 9 -4.34 -1.16 -12.27
CA ARG A 9 -5.30 -0.95 -11.19
C ARG A 9 -5.83 -2.27 -10.65
N ILE A 10 -6.13 -3.23 -11.53
CA ILE A 10 -6.56 -4.59 -11.16
C ILE A 10 -5.46 -5.28 -10.36
N GLU A 11 -4.23 -5.20 -10.86
CA GLU A 11 -3.10 -5.88 -10.27
C GLU A 11 -2.74 -5.31 -8.88
N LEU A 12 -2.77 -3.98 -8.72
CA LEU A 12 -2.57 -3.34 -7.42
C LEU A 12 -3.67 -3.73 -6.42
N ALA A 13 -4.94 -3.71 -6.82
CA ALA A 13 -6.06 -4.15 -5.97
C ALA A 13 -5.88 -5.60 -5.50
N ARG A 14 -5.50 -6.49 -6.44
CA ARG A 14 -5.18 -7.90 -6.15
C ARG A 14 -4.04 -8.04 -5.14
N ARG A 15 -2.96 -7.26 -5.30
CA ARG A 15 -1.82 -7.28 -4.37
C ARG A 15 -2.20 -6.82 -2.97
N LEU A 16 -3.03 -5.78 -2.84
CA LEU A 16 -3.54 -5.35 -1.52
C LEU A 16 -4.31 -6.47 -0.82
N GLY A 17 -5.14 -7.21 -1.56
CA GLY A 17 -5.84 -8.39 -1.02
C GLY A 17 -4.91 -9.54 -0.65
N LEU A 18 -3.85 -9.79 -1.45
CA LEU A 18 -2.82 -10.77 -1.13
C LEU A 18 -2.09 -10.43 0.17
N LEU A 19 -1.65 -9.17 0.32
CA LEU A 19 -0.98 -8.71 1.52
C LEU A 19 -1.87 -8.90 2.75
N ARG A 20 -3.14 -8.50 2.67
CA ARG A 20 -4.08 -8.69 3.78
C ARG A 20 -4.16 -10.14 4.22
N ASN A 21 -4.32 -11.06 3.26
CA ASN A 21 -4.40 -12.49 3.56
C ASN A 21 -3.07 -13.06 4.07
N GLN A 22 -1.93 -12.60 3.56
CA GLN A 22 -0.60 -13.06 3.98
C GLN A 22 -0.30 -12.73 5.44
N PHE A 23 -0.75 -11.57 5.92
CA PHE A 23 -0.54 -11.12 7.29
C PHE A 23 -1.72 -11.45 8.22
N ASP A 24 -2.66 -12.29 7.76
CA ASP A 24 -3.85 -12.71 8.51
C ASP A 24 -4.68 -11.54 9.07
N LEU A 25 -4.76 -10.45 8.29
CA LEU A 25 -5.50 -9.24 8.67
C LEU A 25 -6.95 -9.33 8.19
N SER A 26 -7.87 -8.87 9.02
CA SER A 26 -9.24 -8.59 8.64
C SER A 26 -9.34 -7.20 8.01
N GLN A 27 -10.37 -6.96 7.17
CA GLN A 27 -10.63 -5.62 6.64
C GLN A 27 -10.98 -4.60 7.74
N ARG A 28 -11.37 -5.06 8.94
CA ARG A 28 -11.66 -4.20 10.09
C ARG A 28 -10.39 -3.78 10.83
N ASP A 29 -9.30 -4.52 10.68
CA ASP A 29 -8.06 -4.26 11.41
C ASP A 29 -7.38 -2.96 10.96
N PHE A 30 -7.84 -2.38 9.85
CA PHE A 30 -7.41 -1.08 9.33
C PHE A 30 -8.21 0.10 9.90
N GLN A 31 -9.29 -0.14 10.66
CA GLN A 31 -10.12 0.92 11.23
C GLN A 31 -9.37 1.73 12.28
N GLU A 32 -8.73 1.07 13.23
CA GLU A 32 -7.98 1.75 14.29
C GLU A 32 -6.69 2.42 13.77
N PRO A 33 -5.80 1.74 13.02
CA PRO A 33 -4.53 2.34 12.63
C PRO A 33 -4.64 3.37 11.50
N LEU A 34 -5.65 3.27 10.63
CA LEU A 34 -5.76 4.14 9.45
C LEU A 34 -7.03 4.98 9.41
N ASN A 35 -7.93 4.83 10.40
CA ASN A 35 -9.27 5.44 10.37
C ASN A 35 -10.04 5.11 9.07
N LEU A 36 -9.75 3.95 8.45
CA LEU A 36 -10.40 3.51 7.22
C LEU A 36 -11.49 2.49 7.54
N GLY A 37 -12.72 2.78 7.12
CA GLY A 37 -13.82 1.83 7.28
C GLY A 37 -13.61 0.54 6.49
N GLN A 38 -14.13 -0.58 7.00
CA GLN A 38 -14.08 -1.89 6.34
C GLN A 38 -14.48 -1.84 4.85
N ASN A 39 -15.51 -1.08 4.51
CA ASN A 39 -15.98 -0.94 3.12
C ASN A 39 -14.95 -0.25 2.21
N VAL A 40 -14.11 0.63 2.75
CA VAL A 40 -13.02 1.27 1.99
C VAL A 40 -11.97 0.23 1.60
N ILE A 41 -11.58 -0.64 2.54
CA ILE A 41 -10.61 -1.72 2.28
C ILE A 41 -11.18 -2.74 1.29
N TYR A 42 -12.45 -3.14 1.45
CA TYR A 42 -13.12 -4.00 0.48
C TYR A 42 -13.07 -3.43 -0.95
N ARG A 43 -13.35 -2.13 -1.11
CA ARG A 43 -13.27 -1.46 -2.42
C ARG A 43 -11.82 -1.36 -2.92
N ALA A 44 -10.86 -1.11 -2.03
CA ALA A 44 -9.44 -1.11 -2.37
C ALA A 44 -9.00 -2.43 -3.02
N GLU A 45 -9.43 -3.56 -2.45
CA GLU A 45 -9.08 -4.92 -2.91
C GLU A 45 -9.85 -5.36 -4.15
N LYS A 46 -11.08 -4.85 -4.34
CA LYS A 46 -11.95 -5.26 -5.44
C LYS A 46 -11.61 -4.57 -6.75
N ASP A 47 -11.53 -3.24 -6.71
CA ASP A 47 -11.38 -2.42 -7.90
C ASP A 47 -10.51 -1.20 -7.67
N LEU A 48 -9.84 -1.07 -6.52
CA LEU A 48 -9.11 0.13 -6.13
C LEU A 48 -10.00 1.39 -6.15
N SER A 49 -11.28 1.26 -5.75
CA SER A 49 -12.19 2.41 -5.61
C SER A 49 -12.02 3.09 -4.24
N MET A 50 -10.95 3.86 -4.10
CA MET A 50 -10.62 4.66 -2.93
C MET A 50 -9.90 5.96 -3.33
N SER A 51 -9.75 6.90 -2.39
CA SER A 51 -8.95 8.11 -2.65
C SER A 51 -7.45 7.78 -2.68
N VAL A 52 -6.66 8.64 -3.31
CA VAL A 52 -5.20 8.46 -3.38
C VAL A 52 -4.59 8.52 -1.99
N GLU A 53 -5.08 9.40 -1.12
CA GLU A 53 -4.62 9.55 0.26
C GLU A 53 -4.85 8.26 1.05
N ALA A 54 -6.03 7.66 0.93
CA ALA A 54 -6.34 6.40 1.60
C ALA A 54 -5.51 5.23 1.04
N LEU A 55 -5.23 5.23 -0.27
CA LEU A 55 -4.34 4.24 -0.88
C LEU A 55 -2.90 4.37 -0.35
N LEU A 56 -2.39 5.60 -0.26
CA LEU A 56 -1.07 5.88 0.27
C LEU A 56 -0.95 5.49 1.75
N ALA A 57 -1.96 5.79 2.57
CA ALA A 57 -2.00 5.38 3.97
C ALA A 57 -1.97 3.84 4.12
N LEU A 58 -2.75 3.13 3.30
CA LEU A 58 -2.77 1.67 3.31
C LEU A 58 -1.44 1.07 2.83
N ALA A 59 -0.84 1.63 1.78
CA ALA A 59 0.48 1.20 1.31
C ALA A 59 1.56 1.45 2.37
N LEU A 60 1.53 2.62 3.02
CA LEU A 60 2.44 2.99 4.08
C LEU A 60 2.36 2.03 5.26
N TYR A 61 1.14 1.64 5.66
CA TYR A 61 0.93 0.63 6.68
C TYR A 61 1.68 -0.67 6.36
N TYR A 62 1.51 -1.22 5.16
CA TYR A 62 2.19 -2.47 4.79
C TYR A 62 3.70 -2.32 4.74
N VAL A 63 4.21 -1.17 4.29
CA VAL A 63 5.66 -0.95 4.24
C VAL A 63 6.27 -0.83 5.64
N GLN A 64 5.60 -0.15 6.57
CA GLN A 64 6.12 0.10 7.91
C GLN A 64 5.83 -1.03 8.89
N GLN A 65 4.61 -1.53 8.91
CA GLN A 65 4.14 -2.53 9.89
C GLN A 65 4.41 -3.96 9.43
N CYS A 66 4.44 -4.19 8.12
CA CYS A 66 4.60 -5.51 7.53
C CYS A 66 5.92 -5.69 6.76
N ASP A 67 6.83 -4.71 6.83
CA ASP A 67 8.12 -4.69 6.14
C ASP A 67 7.99 -4.99 4.63
N ILE A 68 6.94 -4.53 3.95
CA ILE A 68 6.76 -4.78 2.51
C ILE A 68 7.63 -3.85 1.66
N ASN A 69 8.24 -4.40 0.61
CA ASN A 69 8.97 -3.62 -0.38
C ASN A 69 8.01 -2.74 -1.21
N PRO A 70 8.10 -1.40 -1.14
CA PRO A 70 7.24 -0.51 -1.92
C PRO A 70 7.47 -0.67 -3.43
N ASP A 71 8.70 -0.98 -3.87
CA ASP A 71 9.00 -1.24 -5.29
C ASP A 71 8.23 -2.48 -5.77
N TRP A 72 8.08 -3.50 -4.92
CA TRP A 72 7.28 -4.67 -5.25
C TRP A 72 5.79 -4.30 -5.40
N LEU A 73 5.26 -3.52 -4.46
CA LEU A 73 3.83 -3.18 -4.41
C LEU A 73 3.40 -2.36 -5.64
N PHE A 74 4.19 -1.37 -6.04
CA PHE A 74 3.84 -0.42 -7.10
C PHE A 74 4.43 -0.74 -8.49
N ASN A 75 5.25 -1.77 -8.64
CA ASN A 75 5.79 -2.13 -9.96
C ASN A 75 4.71 -2.80 -10.84
N PRO A 76 4.31 -2.23 -11.99
CA PRO A 76 3.26 -2.80 -12.83
C PRO A 76 3.61 -4.18 -13.41
N ASP A 77 4.89 -4.47 -13.64
CA ASP A 77 5.35 -5.69 -14.29
C ASP A 77 5.62 -6.84 -13.31
N ASN A 78 5.28 -6.65 -12.05
CA ASN A 78 5.63 -7.58 -11.00
C ASN A 78 4.57 -8.68 -10.84
N THR A 79 4.94 -9.92 -11.14
CA THR A 79 4.06 -11.09 -10.99
C THR A 79 4.43 -11.98 -9.81
N ASP A 80 5.45 -11.58 -9.03
CA ASP A 80 6.05 -12.41 -7.99
C ASP A 80 5.32 -12.29 -6.65
N ILE A 81 5.61 -13.23 -5.74
CA ILE A 81 5.11 -13.21 -4.36
C ILE A 81 5.56 -11.96 -3.60
N PRO A 82 4.81 -11.52 -2.57
CA PRO A 82 5.17 -10.34 -1.78
C PRO A 82 6.59 -10.40 -1.24
N GLN A 83 7.39 -9.38 -1.56
CA GLN A 83 8.78 -9.27 -1.11
C GLN A 83 8.88 -8.38 0.12
N LEU A 84 9.59 -8.87 1.13
CA LEU A 84 9.95 -8.06 2.29
C LEU A 84 11.06 -7.06 1.91
N ASN A 85 11.02 -5.87 2.51
CA ASN A 85 12.01 -4.81 2.39
C ASN A 85 13.40 -5.31 2.79
N THR A 86 13.48 -6.08 3.88
CA THR A 86 14.70 -6.76 4.34
C THR A 86 15.29 -7.71 3.29
N GLN A 87 14.47 -8.31 2.43
CA GLN A 87 14.91 -9.15 1.31
C GLN A 87 15.29 -8.35 0.06
N ALA A 88 14.68 -7.17 -0.12
CA ALA A 88 14.96 -6.23 -1.21
C ALA A 88 16.29 -5.47 -1.07
N VAL A 89 16.93 -5.50 0.11
CA VAL A 89 18.21 -4.82 0.41
C VAL A 89 19.35 -5.24 -0.54
N ARG A 90 19.31 -6.44 -1.13
CA ARG A 90 20.31 -6.87 -2.12
C ARG A 90 20.26 -6.07 -3.44
N ASN A 91 19.16 -5.35 -3.73
CA ASN A 91 18.97 -4.56 -4.96
C ASN A 91 18.79 -3.05 -4.69
N ARG A 92 19.20 -2.53 -3.53
CA ARG A 92 19.02 -1.12 -3.11
C ARG A 92 19.74 -0.13 -4.04
N ARG A 93 19.01 0.40 -5.02
CA ARG A 93 19.33 1.70 -5.66
C ARG A 93 18.12 2.62 -5.88
N LYS A 94 16.90 2.26 -5.46
CA LYS A 94 15.67 2.96 -5.90
C LYS A 94 14.69 3.50 -4.85
N VAL A 95 14.89 3.30 -3.56
CA VAL A 95 13.91 3.78 -2.57
C VAL A 95 14.27 5.17 -2.04
N GLN A 96 14.30 6.19 -2.92
CA GLN A 96 14.43 7.59 -2.49
C GLN A 96 13.07 8.29 -2.36
N ILE A 97 12.08 7.83 -3.15
CA ILE A 97 10.75 8.43 -3.19
C ILE A 97 9.98 8.13 -1.91
N PHE A 98 10.04 6.88 -1.44
CA PHE A 98 9.33 6.46 -0.24
C PHE A 98 9.91 7.10 1.03
N ASP A 99 11.24 7.15 1.17
CA ASP A 99 11.91 7.81 2.30
C ASP A 99 11.52 9.29 2.39
N LYS A 100 11.45 9.98 1.23
CA LYS A 100 11.02 11.38 1.18
C LYS A 100 9.55 11.57 1.54
N MET A 101 8.67 10.66 1.12
CA MET A 101 7.24 10.70 1.45
C MET A 101 6.97 10.46 2.94
N VAL A 102 7.69 9.51 3.55
CA VAL A 102 7.61 9.26 5.01
C VAL A 102 8.02 10.51 5.78
N GLU A 103 9.08 11.18 5.34
CA GLU A 103 9.55 12.41 5.99
C GLU A 103 8.55 13.56 5.84
N GLU A 104 7.94 13.72 4.66
CA GLU A 104 6.91 14.74 4.40
C GLU A 104 5.64 14.50 5.25
N MET A 105 5.20 13.25 5.41
CA MET A 105 4.06 12.91 6.28
C MET A 105 4.37 13.17 7.76
N ARG A 106 5.59 12.84 8.21
CA ARG A 106 6.03 13.09 9.59
C ARG A 106 6.10 14.58 9.92
N VAL A 107 6.54 15.39 8.97
CA VAL A 107 6.55 16.86 9.11
C VAL A 107 5.13 17.41 9.19
N ALA A 108 4.19 16.87 8.40
CA ALA A 108 2.79 17.30 8.45
C ALA A 108 2.12 17.02 9.81
N GLU A 109 2.37 15.86 10.42
CA GLU A 109 1.84 15.51 11.74
C GLU A 109 2.39 16.41 12.87
N LEU A 110 3.62 16.91 12.74
CA LEU A 110 4.22 17.83 13.72
C LEU A 110 3.66 19.26 13.63
N VAL A 111 3.14 19.67 12.47
CA VAL A 111 2.57 21.02 12.28
C VAL A 111 1.14 21.09 12.81
N GLU A 112 0.39 19.98 12.82
CA GLU A 112 -0.96 19.94 13.41
C GLU A 112 -0.97 19.94 14.96
N GLN A 113 0.18 19.68 15.60
CA GLN A 113 0.32 19.65 17.07
C GLN A 113 0.93 20.93 17.68
N ALA A 114 1.30 21.92 16.87
CA ALA A 114 1.94 23.17 17.28
C ALA A 114 0.98 24.38 17.18
#